data_AF-A0A7X5YP14-F1
#
_entry.id   AF-A0A7X5YP14-F1
#
_cell.length_a   1.000
_cell.length_b   1.000
_cell.length_c   1.000
_cell.angle_alpha   90.00
_cell.angle_beta   90.00
_cell.angle_gamma   90.00
#
_symmetry.space_group_name_H-M   'P 1'
#
loop_
_entity.id
_entity.type
_entity.pdbx_description
1 polymer ?
#
loop_
_entity_poly.entity_id
_entity_poly.type
_entity_poly.pdbx_seq_one_letter_code
_entity_poly.pdbx_strand_id
1 'polypeptide(L)'
;MMRSAVLLTSLSVLLAACGERAEKAEPTPSDVVSAAPAKTDAAPEAPAVLDAATLRRVCRAGLANIHGQKVGDISIDGLEGEIVNASWRAPVDGGRRRAQCRVDGDLITWKPSEAQNPEQNRWMNQSGDPVTRFVLDGEAITINTTLPDGTTATETYSVAAEQEAR
;
A
#
# COMPACT_ATOMS: atom_id res chain seq x y z
N MET A 1 1.90 23.59 -48.89
CA MET A 1 1.93 22.85 -50.17
C MET A 1 2.20 21.39 -49.89
N MET A 2 1.62 20.52 -50.73
CA MET A 2 1.71 19.06 -50.77
C MET A 2 0.92 18.24 -49.74
N ARG A 3 -0.13 17.64 -50.28
CA ARG A 3 -0.97 16.56 -49.77
C ARG A 3 -0.19 15.25 -49.72
N SER A 4 -0.48 14.37 -48.77
CA SER A 4 -0.51 12.93 -49.00
C SER A 4 -1.43 12.26 -47.99
N ALA A 5 -2.58 11.82 -48.48
CA ALA A 5 -3.45 10.85 -47.84
C ALA A 5 -2.99 9.45 -48.26
N VAL A 6 -2.94 8.49 -47.34
CA VAL A 6 -2.98 7.06 -47.66
C VAL A 6 -3.97 6.38 -46.72
N LEU A 7 -4.89 5.65 -47.34
CA LEU A 7 -6.05 4.98 -46.78
C LEU A 7 -5.69 3.64 -46.09
N LEU A 8 -6.50 3.32 -45.08
CA LEU A 8 -7.11 2.03 -44.69
C LEU A 8 -6.34 0.71 -44.91
N THR A 9 -6.31 -0.12 -43.87
CA THR A 9 -6.95 -1.47 -43.93
C THR A 9 -7.08 -2.08 -42.53
N SER A 10 -8.33 -2.37 -42.16
CA SER A 10 -8.73 -3.18 -41.02
C SER A 10 -8.52 -4.65 -41.34
N LEU A 11 -7.90 -5.42 -40.44
CA LEU A 11 -7.89 -6.88 -40.52
C LEU A 11 -8.31 -7.47 -39.16
N SER A 12 -9.57 -7.86 -39.07
CA SER A 12 -10.15 -8.59 -37.95
C SER A 12 -9.75 -10.06 -38.06
N VAL A 13 -8.98 -10.56 -37.09
CA VAL A 13 -8.70 -12.00 -36.96
C VAL A 13 -9.77 -12.61 -36.07
N LEU A 14 -10.60 -13.46 -36.67
CA LEU A 14 -11.55 -14.33 -35.99
C LEU A 14 -10.79 -15.54 -35.42
N LEU A 15 -10.67 -15.65 -34.09
CA LEU A 15 -10.28 -16.90 -33.46
C LEU A 15 -11.52 -17.80 -33.31
N ALA A 16 -11.69 -18.72 -34.26
CA ALA A 16 -12.49 -19.91 -34.09
C ALA A 16 -11.60 -21.03 -33.54
N ALA A 17 -11.82 -21.44 -32.30
CA ALA A 17 -11.36 -22.73 -31.79
C ALA A 17 -12.40 -23.26 -30.80
N CYS A 18 -13.45 -23.85 -31.36
CA CYS A 18 -14.30 -24.81 -30.66
C CYS A 18 -13.48 -26.09 -30.44
N GLY A 19 -13.21 -26.42 -29.17
CA GLY A 19 -12.76 -27.73 -28.73
C GLY A 19 -13.82 -28.34 -27.84
N GLU A 20 -14.71 -29.11 -28.45
CA GLU A 20 -15.73 -29.93 -27.80
C GLU A 20 -15.21 -31.37 -27.70
N ARG A 21 -15.25 -32.00 -26.50
CA ARG A 21 -15.78 -33.36 -26.27
C ARG A 21 -15.58 -33.81 -24.81
N ALA A 22 -16.73 -34.04 -24.17
CA ALA A 22 -17.11 -35.07 -23.19
C ALA A 22 -16.01 -35.92 -22.53
N GLU A 23 -16.10 -36.17 -21.21
CA GLU A 23 -16.94 -37.26 -20.71
C GLU A 23 -17.15 -37.19 -19.19
N LYS A 24 -18.32 -37.71 -18.81
CA LYS A 24 -18.95 -37.75 -17.50
C LYS A 24 -18.35 -38.88 -16.67
N ALA A 25 -18.01 -38.62 -15.41
CA ALA A 25 -17.88 -39.64 -14.38
C ALA A 25 -18.26 -39.05 -13.00
N GLU A 26 -19.52 -39.18 -12.63
CA GLU A 26 -19.93 -39.30 -11.23
C GLU A 26 -19.73 -40.75 -10.80
N PRO A 27 -19.28 -40.97 -9.56
CA PRO A 27 -20.07 -41.82 -8.69
C PRO A 27 -20.48 -41.12 -7.39
N THR A 28 -21.78 -41.28 -7.15
CA THR A 28 -22.66 -41.22 -5.97
C THR A 28 -22.10 -41.07 -4.54
N PRO A 29 -22.96 -40.54 -3.64
CA PRO A 29 -22.63 -40.06 -2.31
C PRO A 29 -22.59 -41.18 -1.26
N SER A 30 -21.79 -40.99 -0.22
CA SER A 30 -22.01 -41.63 1.07
C SER A 30 -21.54 -40.70 2.18
N ASP A 31 -22.48 -40.47 3.09
CA ASP A 31 -22.39 -39.71 4.32
C ASP A 31 -21.11 -39.95 5.13
N VAL A 32 -20.54 -38.85 5.62
CA VAL A 32 -20.24 -38.70 7.04
C VAL A 32 -20.24 -37.22 7.38
N VAL A 33 -21.32 -36.79 8.03
CA VAL A 33 -21.32 -35.62 8.89
C VAL A 33 -20.28 -35.88 9.98
N SER A 34 -19.08 -35.35 9.78
CA SER A 34 -18.13 -35.08 10.87
C SER A 34 -18.00 -33.59 10.97
N ALA A 35 -18.80 -33.02 11.87
CA ALA A 35 -18.55 -31.71 12.45
C ALA A 35 -17.20 -31.78 13.20
N ALA A 36 -16.12 -31.55 12.47
CA ALA A 36 -14.84 -31.12 13.02
C ALA A 36 -14.92 -29.59 13.22
N PRO A 37 -14.34 -29.06 14.31
CA PRO A 37 -14.67 -27.75 14.84
C PRO A 37 -14.42 -26.66 13.81
N ALA A 38 -15.27 -25.63 13.85
CA ALA A 38 -15.05 -24.39 13.11
C ALA A 38 -13.59 -23.99 13.26
N LYS A 39 -12.86 -23.94 12.14
CA LYS A 39 -11.67 -23.12 12.06
C LYS A 39 -12.17 -21.73 12.41
N THR A 40 -11.81 -21.26 13.61
CA THR A 40 -12.00 -19.88 14.00
C THR A 40 -11.42 -19.04 12.87
N ASP A 41 -12.32 -18.44 12.10
CA ASP A 41 -12.05 -17.40 11.13
C ASP A 41 -11.77 -16.11 11.91
N ALA A 42 -10.78 -16.18 12.81
CA ALA A 42 -10.21 -14.98 13.39
C ALA A 42 -9.46 -14.32 12.25
N ALA A 43 -10.18 -13.44 11.55
CA ALA A 43 -9.57 -12.35 10.81
C ALA A 43 -8.46 -11.78 11.71
N PRO A 44 -7.24 -11.55 11.19
CA PRO A 44 -6.19 -10.93 11.98
C PRO A 44 -6.73 -9.63 12.56
N GLU A 45 -6.98 -9.62 13.87
CA GLU A 45 -7.41 -8.42 14.58
C GLU A 45 -6.17 -7.54 14.61
N ALA A 46 -6.22 -6.43 13.86
CA ALA A 46 -5.11 -5.49 13.82
C ALA A 46 -4.83 -5.03 15.26
N PRO A 47 -3.58 -5.08 15.75
CA PRO A 47 -3.26 -4.59 17.08
C PRO A 47 -3.71 -3.13 17.18
N ALA A 48 -4.47 -2.81 18.23
CA ALA A 48 -5.09 -1.50 18.41
C ALA A 48 -4.06 -0.34 18.45
N VAL A 49 -2.80 -0.64 18.72
CA VAL A 49 -1.65 0.26 18.67
C VAL A 49 -0.42 -0.55 18.28
N LEU A 50 0.37 -0.07 17.31
CA LEU A 50 1.65 -0.69 16.93
C LEU A 50 2.72 -0.40 18.00
N ASP A 51 3.60 -1.37 18.27
CA ASP A 51 4.80 -1.06 19.04
C ASP A 51 5.70 -0.03 18.32
N ALA A 52 6.60 0.62 19.06
CA ALA A 52 7.42 1.71 18.54
C ALA A 52 8.31 1.29 17.35
N ALA A 53 8.83 0.06 17.32
CA ALA A 53 9.69 -0.41 16.23
C ALA A 53 8.85 -0.65 14.96
N THR A 54 7.71 -1.31 15.12
CA THR A 54 6.75 -1.58 14.05
C THR A 54 6.17 -0.29 13.47
N LEU A 55 5.78 0.65 14.33
CA LEU A 55 5.29 1.98 13.93
C LEU A 55 6.32 2.73 13.06
N ARG A 56 7.60 2.75 13.47
CA ARG A 56 8.67 3.39 12.70
C ARG A 56 8.85 2.75 11.33
N ARG A 57 8.81 1.41 11.24
CA ARG A 57 8.93 0.68 9.97
C ARG A 57 7.77 0.97 9.03
N VAL A 58 6.53 0.92 9.55
CA VAL A 58 5.31 1.22 8.79
C VAL A 58 5.33 2.65 8.28
N CYS A 59 5.66 3.62 9.15
CA CYS A 59 5.77 5.02 8.74
C CYS A 59 6.89 5.25 7.72
N ARG A 60 8.04 4.57 7.84
CA ARG A 60 9.12 4.64 6.85
C ARG A 60 8.66 4.15 5.48
N ALA A 61 8.00 2.99 5.42
CA ALA A 61 7.47 2.42 4.18
C ALA A 61 6.33 3.27 3.59
N GLY A 62 5.38 3.71 4.41
CA GLY A 62 4.26 4.54 3.98
C GLY A 62 4.71 5.88 3.40
N LEU A 63 5.60 6.61 4.08
CA LEU A 63 6.14 7.87 3.56
C LEU A 63 6.96 7.67 2.29
N ALA A 64 7.70 6.56 2.19
CA ALA A 64 8.41 6.21 0.97
C ALA A 64 7.44 6.02 -0.21
N ASN A 65 6.37 5.23 -0.02
CA ASN A 65 5.33 5.01 -1.03
C ASN A 65 4.65 6.32 -1.45
N ILE A 66 4.16 7.08 -0.47
CA ILE A 66 3.39 8.31 -0.68
C ILE A 66 4.20 9.36 -1.46
N HIS A 67 5.51 9.44 -1.20
CA HIS A 67 6.38 10.47 -1.79
C HIS A 67 7.27 9.95 -2.91
N GLY A 68 7.07 8.71 -3.38
CA GLY A 68 7.90 8.09 -4.42
C GLY A 68 9.39 8.07 -4.05
N GLN A 69 9.71 7.86 -2.77
CA GLN A 69 11.08 7.73 -2.27
C GLN A 69 11.45 6.26 -2.12
N LYS A 70 12.76 5.96 -2.08
CA LYS A 70 13.20 4.65 -1.60
C LYS A 70 13.05 4.61 -0.08
N VAL A 71 12.71 3.45 0.46
CA VAL A 71 12.59 3.26 1.93
C VAL A 71 13.86 3.69 2.67
N GLY A 72 15.04 3.37 2.13
CA GLY A 72 16.32 3.75 2.73
C GLY A 72 16.64 5.24 2.71
N ASP A 73 15.91 6.04 1.91
CA ASP A 73 16.08 7.49 1.84
C ASP A 73 15.24 8.23 2.91
N ILE A 74 14.28 7.53 3.54
CA ILE A 74 13.46 8.05 4.64
C ILE A 74 14.20 7.84 5.97
N SER A 75 14.72 8.93 6.53
CA SER A 75 15.28 8.95 7.89
C SER A 75 14.15 9.04 8.92
N ILE A 76 14.27 8.27 10.00
CA ILE A 76 13.40 8.39 11.17
C ILE A 76 14.15 9.23 12.19
N ASP A 77 13.65 10.43 12.45
CA ASP A 77 14.34 11.43 13.26
C ASP A 77 13.93 11.36 14.73
N GLY A 78 12.78 10.74 15.03
CA GLY A 78 12.30 10.56 16.39
C GLY A 78 10.90 9.98 16.48
N LEU A 79 10.46 9.71 17.70
CA LEU A 79 9.11 9.26 18.04
C LEU A 79 8.63 10.06 19.25
N GLU A 80 7.48 10.73 19.11
CA GLU A 80 6.81 11.50 20.15
C GLU A 80 5.43 10.88 20.41
N GLY A 81 5.33 10.04 21.43
CA GLY A 81 4.15 9.20 21.62
C GLY A 81 3.97 8.24 20.43
N GLU A 82 2.89 8.40 19.68
CA GLU A 82 2.57 7.61 18.48
C GLU A 82 2.85 8.38 17.17
N ILE A 83 3.56 9.51 17.25
CA ILE A 83 3.91 10.33 16.10
C ILE A 83 5.38 10.14 15.75
N VAL A 84 5.63 9.57 14.57
CA VAL A 84 6.96 9.41 13.99
C VAL A 84 7.34 10.69 13.26
N ASN A 85 8.47 11.29 13.65
CA ASN A 85 9.09 12.37 12.89
C ASN A 85 10.06 11.76 11.87
N ALA A 86 9.97 12.19 10.61
CA ALA A 86 10.80 11.67 9.52
C ALA A 86 11.26 12.77 8.57
N SER A 87 12.38 12.53 7.89
CA SER A 87 12.94 13.44 6.90
C SER A 87 13.59 12.71 5.73
N TRP A 88 13.63 13.38 4.58
CA TRP A 88 14.32 12.89 3.38
C TRP A 88 14.80 14.05 2.52
N ARG A 89 15.63 13.75 1.53
CA ARG A 89 16.09 14.74 0.56
C ARG A 89 14.99 14.98 -0.48
N ALA A 90 14.68 16.24 -0.74
CA ALA A 90 13.79 16.62 -1.82
C ALA A 90 14.43 16.24 -3.18
N PRO A 91 13.70 15.56 -4.10
CA PRO A 91 14.29 15.03 -5.33
C PRO A 91 14.88 16.07 -6.29
N VAL A 92 14.31 17.29 -6.31
CA VAL A 92 14.60 18.29 -7.36
C VAL A 92 15.59 19.36 -6.88
N ASP A 93 15.32 19.99 -5.74
CA ASP A 93 16.09 21.13 -5.22
C ASP A 93 17.15 20.73 -4.19
N GLY A 94 17.19 19.46 -3.78
CA GLY A 94 18.13 18.95 -2.78
C GLY A 94 17.87 19.46 -1.36
N GLY A 95 16.77 20.20 -1.13
CA GLY A 95 16.33 20.61 0.19
C GLY A 95 15.98 19.40 1.07
N ARG A 96 15.65 19.64 2.34
CA ARG A 96 15.09 18.58 3.19
C ARG A 96 13.58 18.72 3.28
N ARG A 97 12.89 17.60 3.10
CA ARG A 97 11.47 17.45 3.44
C ARG A 97 11.38 16.83 4.83
N ARG A 98 10.37 17.24 5.58
CA ARG A 98 10.06 16.70 6.90
C ARG A 98 8.57 16.45 7.02
N ALA A 99 8.23 15.33 7.63
CA ALA A 99 6.86 14.92 7.86
C ALA A 99 6.70 14.30 9.24
N GLN A 100 5.47 14.35 9.72
CA GLN A 100 4.98 13.55 10.82
C GLN A 100 4.08 12.45 10.25
N CYS A 101 4.24 11.24 10.76
CA CYS A 101 3.44 10.09 10.42
C CYS A 101 2.86 9.47 11.69
N ARG A 102 1.62 8.98 11.60
CA ARG A 102 0.97 8.18 12.63
C ARG A 102 0.13 7.08 11.97
N VAL A 103 -0.27 6.11 12.78
CA VAL A 103 -1.07 4.97 12.32
C VAL A 103 -2.31 4.83 13.19
N ASP A 104 -3.48 4.81 12.55
CA ASP A 104 -4.79 4.60 13.18
C ASP A 104 -5.36 3.27 12.65
N GLY A 105 -5.16 2.17 13.39
CA GLY A 105 -5.47 0.81 12.91
C GLY A 105 -4.54 0.38 11.78
N ASP A 106 -5.09 0.18 10.58
CA ASP A 106 -4.33 -0.11 9.35
C ASP A 106 -4.09 1.15 8.49
N LEU A 107 -4.58 2.32 8.91
CA LEU A 107 -4.49 3.57 8.16
C LEU A 107 -3.23 4.35 8.50
N ILE A 108 -2.40 4.63 7.50
CA ILE A 108 -1.27 5.55 7.62
C ILE A 108 -1.76 6.97 7.33
N THR A 109 -1.58 7.87 8.30
CA THR A 109 -1.86 9.30 8.13
C THR A 109 -0.57 10.09 8.31
N TRP A 110 -0.36 11.12 7.49
CA TRP A 110 0.83 11.98 7.59
C TRP A 110 0.49 13.46 7.43
N LYS A 111 1.43 14.31 7.82
CA LYS A 111 1.43 15.75 7.51
C LYS A 111 2.85 16.28 7.31
N PRO A 112 3.06 17.33 6.51
CA PRO A 112 4.34 18.03 6.54
C PRO A 112 4.52 18.73 7.89
N SER A 113 5.74 18.69 8.45
CA SER A 113 6.03 19.34 9.74
C SER A 113 6.61 20.75 9.59
N GLU A 114 7.14 21.09 8.40
CA GLU A 114 7.77 22.38 8.11
C GLU A 114 7.20 23.02 6.83
N ALA A 115 5.90 22.89 6.59
CA ALA A 115 5.26 23.57 5.48
C ALA A 115 5.29 25.11 5.69
N GLN A 116 5.71 25.86 4.67
CA GLN A 116 5.75 27.32 4.72
C GLN A 116 4.35 27.94 4.78
N ASN A 117 3.38 27.33 4.11
CA ASN A 117 1.97 27.69 4.23
C ASN A 117 1.33 26.89 5.38
N PRO A 118 0.80 27.54 6.43
CA PRO A 118 0.12 26.86 7.55
C PRO A 118 -1.04 25.97 7.12
N GLU A 119 -1.77 26.32 6.05
CA GLU A 119 -2.89 25.52 5.53
C GLU A 119 -2.44 24.15 5.02
N GLN A 120 -1.17 24.02 4.62
CA GLN A 120 -0.57 22.75 4.20
C GLN A 120 -0.09 21.92 5.38
N ASN A 121 0.09 22.51 6.58
CA ASN A 121 0.45 21.79 7.81
C ASN A 121 -0.79 21.13 8.45
N ARG A 122 -1.44 20.27 7.66
CA ARG A 122 -2.61 19.49 8.08
C ARG A 122 -2.37 18.00 7.85
N TRP A 123 -3.05 17.18 8.64
CA TRP A 123 -3.10 15.74 8.41
C TRP A 123 -3.83 15.44 7.09
N MET A 124 -3.29 14.48 6.34
CA MET A 124 -3.86 13.98 5.09
C MET A 124 -4.92 12.90 5.40
N ASN A 125 -6.06 13.33 5.96
CA ASN A 125 -7.16 12.46 6.40
C ASN A 125 -8.56 12.97 6.03
N GLN A 126 -8.65 13.80 4.98
CA GLN A 126 -9.91 14.36 4.48
C GLN A 126 -10.38 13.63 3.22
N SER A 127 -11.64 13.82 2.83
CA SER A 127 -12.27 13.13 1.67
C SER A 127 -11.56 13.34 0.32
N GLY A 128 -10.70 14.35 0.20
CA GLY A 128 -9.90 14.61 -1.00
C GLY A 128 -8.45 14.11 -0.91
N ASP A 129 -8.07 13.50 0.21
CA ASP A 129 -6.73 12.97 0.42
C ASP A 129 -6.63 11.49 0.00
N PRO A 130 -5.46 11.01 -0.45
CA PRO A 130 -5.23 9.59 -0.66
C PRO A 130 -5.40 8.79 0.63
N VAL A 131 -6.01 7.61 0.53
CA VAL A 131 -6.14 6.66 1.63
C VAL A 131 -5.01 5.64 1.53
N THR A 132 -4.10 5.62 2.50
CA THR A 132 -2.94 4.71 2.51
C THR A 132 -3.08 3.69 3.63
N ARG A 133 -3.17 2.41 3.30
CA ARG A 133 -3.30 1.30 4.26
C ARG A 133 -2.07 0.40 4.21
N PHE A 134 -1.82 -0.32 5.30
CA PHE A 134 -0.73 -1.31 5.33
C PHE A 134 -1.20 -2.68 5.81
N VAL A 135 -0.45 -3.71 5.39
CA VAL A 135 -0.54 -5.08 5.89
C VAL A 135 0.86 -5.54 6.27
N LEU A 136 0.99 -6.17 7.44
CA LEU A 136 2.24 -6.76 7.92
C LEU A 136 2.24 -8.27 7.66
N ASP A 137 3.34 -8.77 7.09
CA ASP A 137 3.66 -10.19 6.98
C ASP A 137 5.13 -10.40 7.41
N GLY A 138 5.34 -10.59 8.71
CA GLY A 138 6.66 -10.64 9.32
C GLY A 138 7.47 -9.36 9.07
N GLU A 139 8.51 -9.46 8.23
CA GLU A 139 9.34 -8.33 7.85
C GLU A 139 8.82 -7.54 6.65
N ALA A 140 7.89 -8.12 5.89
CA ALA A 140 7.28 -7.50 4.74
C ALA A 140 6.14 -6.56 5.17
N ILE A 141 6.10 -5.39 4.52
CA ILE A 141 5.06 -4.39 4.69
C ILE A 141 4.49 -4.12 3.31
N THR A 142 3.23 -4.50 3.09
CA THR A 142 2.50 -4.15 1.87
C THR A 142 1.74 -2.86 2.11
N ILE A 143 1.91 -1.88 1.23
CA ILE A 143 1.21 -0.60 1.24
C ILE A 143 0.21 -0.58 0.09
N ASN A 144 -1.05 -0.28 0.42
CA ASN A 144 -2.14 -0.12 -0.53
C ASN A 144 -2.62 1.34 -0.49
N THR A 145 -2.50 2.05 -1.59
CA THR A 145 -2.91 3.45 -1.70
C THR A 145 -4.08 3.57 -2.65
N THR A 146 -5.16 4.18 -2.19
CA THR A 146 -6.32 4.54 -3.02
C THR A 146 -6.34 6.06 -3.20
N LEU A 147 -6.27 6.52 -4.44
CA LEU A 147 -6.37 7.92 -4.81
C LEU A 147 -7.84 8.39 -4.78
N PRO A 148 -8.09 9.71 -4.71
CA PRO A 148 -9.46 10.25 -4.67
C PRO A 148 -10.32 9.91 -5.90
N ASP A 149 -9.70 9.57 -7.04
CA ASP A 149 -10.38 9.12 -8.26
C ASP A 149 -10.74 7.62 -8.23
N GLY A 150 -10.41 6.91 -7.15
CA GLY A 150 -10.61 5.47 -6.98
C GLY A 150 -9.48 4.61 -7.54
N THR A 151 -8.46 5.20 -8.18
CA THR A 151 -7.28 4.47 -8.65
C THR A 151 -6.53 3.88 -7.46
N THR A 152 -6.06 2.64 -7.59
CA THR A 152 -5.31 1.96 -6.53
C THR A 152 -3.89 1.61 -6.97
N ALA A 153 -2.96 1.66 -6.03
CA ALA A 153 -1.58 1.22 -6.17
C ALA A 153 -1.22 0.31 -4.99
N THR A 154 -0.40 -0.71 -5.24
CA THR A 154 0.07 -1.64 -4.20
C THR A 154 1.56 -1.89 -4.36
N GLU A 155 2.32 -1.72 -3.28
CA GLU A 155 3.76 -2.00 -3.24
C GLU A 155 4.13 -2.74 -1.97
N THR A 156 5.13 -3.63 -2.04
CA THR A 156 5.62 -4.39 -0.88
C THR A 156 7.08 -4.02 -0.60
N TYR A 157 7.37 -3.78 0.67
CA TYR A 157 8.69 -3.39 1.15
C TYR A 157 9.18 -4.35 2.23
N SER A 158 10.46 -4.69 2.21
CA SER A 158 11.15 -5.33 3.33
C SER A 158 11.84 -4.26 4.16
N VAL A 159 11.38 -4.07 5.40
CA VAL A 159 11.98 -3.10 6.32
C VAL A 159 12.29 -3.85 7.60
N ALA A 160 13.56 -4.05 7.94
CA ALA A 160 13.93 -4.70 9.18
C ALA A 160 13.56 -3.82 10.39
N ALA A 161 13.24 -4.44 11.52
CA ALA A 161 13.17 -3.72 12.79
C ALA A 161 14.59 -3.30 13.20
N GLU A 162 14.83 -1.99 13.31
CA GLU A 162 16.04 -1.53 13.98
C GLU A 162 15.97 -1.99 15.44
N GLN A 163 16.92 -2.82 15.85
CA GLN A 163 17.10 -3.12 17.26
C GLN A 163 17.57 -1.84 17.94
N GLU A 164 16.76 -1.30 18.86
CA GLU A 164 17.16 -0.17 19.69
C GLU A 164 18.43 -0.58 20.46
N ALA A 165 19.58 -0.04 20.03
CA ALA A 165 20.81 -0.13 20.79
C ALA A 165 20.60 0.65 22.09
N ARG A 166 20.54 -0.11 23.18
CA ARG A 166 20.26 0.33 24.54
C ARG A 166 21.41 1.16 25.13
#